data_AF-A0A4R2TYN3-F1
#
_entry.id   AF-A0A4R2TYN3-F1
#
_cell.length_a   1.000
_cell.length_b   1.000
_cell.length_c   1.000
_cell.angle_alpha   90.00
_cell.angle_beta   90.00
_cell.angle_gamma   90.00
#
_symmetry.space_group_name_H-M   'P 1'
#
loop_
_entity.id
_entity.type
_entity.pdbx_description
1 polymer ?
#
loop_
_entity_poly.entity_id
_entity_poly.type
_entity_poly.pdbx_seq_one_letter_code
_entity_poly.pdbx_strand_id
1 'polypeptide(L)'
;MTKPLSPRGTTVLRATIVGISALAIIGPALVVANAPTIVHVSKRVKLPPGRVVPQAEVPQVEPVKFVDLTPDDARAFNATVPFSTAPNPAARPFLFAGGAEDLARATDCMAAGILYEAGDDTLGERAVAQVVLNRLRHPAFPKTVCGVVFEGQDRSTGCQFSFSCDGALTRWHPTDDAWRRAREVAAAALNGAVFKQVGYATHYHTDWVVPYWQSSLDKITAVNTHLFFRWSGWWGTPSAFGRHPETIEPVITQLATLSDAHKIGAALVEANAALAEASAAMGFAAGTETDPSVMASAVDGDTVLVTLPRNQTADGLVALATQACGDKPFCRFMAWTDATKTATSIPLDLAQMAALSFSYMRDRGSNYERSLWNCRQFKRADPTQCIVTRATMTAVPQSPPVAPNAAAGAGELSGVRQKSSAAASSSPTQTSSSAAATATK
;
A
#
# COMPACT_ATOMS: atom_id res chain seq x y z
N MET A 1 -44.03 66.95 53.61
CA MET A 1 -42.89 66.87 54.55
C MET A 1 -42.00 65.69 54.16
N THR A 2 -40.91 65.92 53.45
CA THR A 2 -39.88 64.91 53.18
C THR A 2 -38.87 64.89 54.33
N LYS A 3 -38.92 63.85 55.18
CA LYS A 3 -37.91 63.65 56.23
C LYS A 3 -36.57 63.34 55.55
N PRO A 4 -35.47 64.09 55.81
CA PRO A 4 -34.18 63.76 55.22
C PRO A 4 -33.70 62.40 55.73
N LEU A 5 -33.18 61.58 54.81
CA LEU A 5 -32.53 60.30 55.16
C LEU A 5 -31.31 60.58 56.05
N SER A 6 -31.13 59.77 57.09
CA SER A 6 -29.95 59.88 57.96
C SER A 6 -28.67 59.53 57.18
N PRO A 7 -27.47 59.92 57.66
CA PRO A 7 -26.20 59.61 56.99
C PRO A 7 -25.97 58.10 56.74
N ARG A 8 -26.53 57.23 57.60
CA ARG A 8 -26.55 55.78 57.37
C ARG A 8 -27.53 55.39 56.26
N GLY A 9 -28.71 56.00 56.22
CA GLY A 9 -29.71 55.76 55.17
C GLY A 9 -29.24 56.17 53.78
N THR A 10 -28.54 57.31 53.64
CA THR A 10 -27.96 57.73 52.35
C THR A 10 -26.77 56.87 51.92
N THR A 11 -25.94 56.41 52.87
CA THR A 11 -24.87 55.44 52.58
C THR A 11 -25.43 54.09 52.10
N VAL A 12 -26.44 53.54 52.79
CA VAL A 12 -27.10 52.28 52.40
C VAL A 12 -27.77 52.41 51.03
N LEU A 13 -28.50 53.51 50.77
CA LEU A 13 -29.14 53.76 49.48
C LEU A 13 -28.12 53.88 48.33
N ARG A 14 -26.97 54.52 48.56
CA ARG A 14 -25.89 54.57 47.57
C ARG A 14 -25.29 53.18 47.32
N ALA A 15 -25.10 52.38 48.37
CA ALA A 15 -24.57 51.02 48.24
C ALA A 15 -25.52 50.09 47.45
N THR A 16 -26.84 50.15 47.69
CA THR A 16 -27.81 49.35 46.92
C THR A 16 -27.92 49.83 45.47
N ILE A 17 -27.92 51.14 45.20
CA ILE A 17 -27.90 51.67 43.83
C ILE A 17 -26.65 51.18 43.08
N VAL A 18 -25.45 51.31 43.67
CA VAL A 18 -24.21 50.82 43.05
C VAL A 18 -24.25 49.30 42.83
N GLY A 19 -24.74 48.52 43.79
CA GLY A 19 -24.88 47.07 43.64
C GLY A 19 -25.85 46.66 42.53
N ILE A 20 -26.99 47.34 42.40
CA ILE A 20 -27.98 47.09 41.33
C ILE A 20 -27.40 47.50 39.97
N SER A 21 -26.75 48.66 39.86
CA SER A 21 -26.09 49.09 38.61
C SER A 21 -24.96 48.16 38.19
N ALA A 22 -24.16 47.66 39.15
CA ALA A 22 -23.12 46.67 38.86
C ALA A 22 -23.73 45.35 38.34
N LEU A 23 -24.77 44.82 38.98
CA LEU A 23 -25.50 43.63 38.53
C LEU A 23 -26.13 43.81 37.14
N ALA A 24 -26.72 44.98 36.87
CA ALA A 24 -27.35 45.31 35.59
C ALA A 24 -26.37 45.45 34.41
N ILE A 25 -25.07 45.64 34.69
CA ILE A 25 -24.01 45.70 33.66
C ILE A 25 -23.26 44.36 33.58
N ILE A 26 -22.81 43.82 34.71
CA ILE A 26 -21.99 42.61 34.78
C ILE A 26 -22.79 41.36 34.39
N GLY A 27 -24.08 41.29 34.76
CA GLY A 27 -24.96 40.17 34.40
C GLY A 27 -25.09 40.00 32.87
N PRO A 28 -25.57 41.01 32.13
CA PRO A 28 -25.64 40.96 30.67
C PRO A 28 -24.26 40.78 30.01
N ALA A 29 -23.21 41.42 30.53
CA ALA A 29 -21.85 41.23 30.00
C ALA A 29 -21.36 39.78 30.12
N LEU A 30 -21.60 39.12 31.26
CA LEU A 30 -21.31 37.70 31.44
C LEU A 30 -22.18 36.80 30.54
N VAL A 31 -23.46 37.11 30.38
CA VAL A 31 -24.36 36.35 29.48
C VAL A 31 -23.89 36.45 28.03
N VAL A 32 -23.47 37.63 27.56
CA VAL A 32 -22.93 37.80 26.20
C VAL A 32 -21.56 37.13 26.05
N ALA A 33 -20.66 37.27 27.02
CA ALA A 33 -19.32 36.68 26.99
C ALA A 33 -19.30 35.14 27.09
N ASN A 34 -20.37 34.54 27.65
CA ASN A 34 -20.54 33.09 27.80
C ASN A 34 -21.70 32.55 26.94
N ALA A 35 -22.22 33.34 26.00
CA ALA A 35 -23.27 32.88 25.09
C ALA A 35 -22.71 31.77 24.19
N PRO A 36 -23.33 30.57 24.12
CA PRO A 36 -22.89 29.55 23.18
C PRO A 36 -23.09 30.06 21.76
N THR A 37 -22.03 30.07 20.96
CA THR A 37 -22.08 30.52 19.55
C THR A 37 -23.11 29.70 18.78
N ILE A 38 -24.25 30.30 18.44
CA ILE A 38 -25.31 29.62 17.68
C ILE A 38 -24.87 29.54 16.22
N VAL A 39 -24.11 28.49 15.91
CA VAL A 39 -23.59 28.20 14.57
C VAL A 39 -24.75 28.00 13.59
N HIS A 40 -25.10 29.07 12.87
CA HIS A 40 -26.08 29.04 11.80
C HIS A 40 -25.43 28.40 10.57
N VAL A 41 -25.52 27.07 10.46
CA VAL A 41 -25.15 26.34 9.23
C VAL A 41 -26.15 26.76 8.13
N SER A 42 -25.77 27.75 7.32
CA SER A 42 -26.68 28.53 6.46
C SER A 42 -27.37 27.69 5.37
N LYS A 43 -26.70 26.60 4.95
CA LYS A 43 -27.15 25.57 4.01
C LYS A 43 -27.40 24.28 4.78
N ARG A 44 -28.56 23.61 4.59
CA ARG A 44 -28.71 22.21 5.02
C ARG A 44 -27.90 21.29 4.11
N VAL A 45 -26.62 21.11 4.44
CA VAL A 45 -25.70 20.21 3.72
C VAL A 45 -26.16 18.77 3.88
N LYS A 46 -26.75 18.20 2.83
CA LYS A 46 -27.12 16.79 2.77
C LYS A 46 -26.05 16.01 2.01
N LEU A 47 -25.04 15.53 2.73
CA LEU A 47 -24.08 14.57 2.18
C LEU A 47 -24.78 13.25 1.80
N PRO A 48 -24.25 12.47 0.84
CA PRO A 48 -24.74 11.13 0.55
C PRO A 48 -24.58 10.21 1.76
N PRO A 49 -25.46 9.21 1.95
CA PRO A 49 -25.37 8.26 3.05
C PRO A 49 -24.10 7.41 2.92
N GLY A 50 -23.31 7.32 3.99
CA GLY A 50 -22.06 6.57 4.01
C GLY A 50 -22.27 5.06 3.79
N ARG A 51 -21.68 4.53 2.71
CA ARG A 51 -21.59 3.09 2.45
C ARG A 51 -20.32 2.53 3.08
N VAL A 52 -20.45 1.68 4.09
CA VAL A 52 -19.33 0.84 4.55
C VAL A 52 -19.02 -0.19 3.46
N VAL A 53 -17.82 -0.12 2.88
CA VAL A 53 -17.43 -1.00 1.77
C VAL A 53 -17.11 -2.42 2.28
N PRO A 54 -17.65 -3.49 1.67
CA PRO A 54 -17.35 -4.87 2.06
C PRO A 54 -15.87 -5.24 1.89
N GLN A 55 -15.38 -6.21 2.67
CA GLN A 55 -13.99 -6.70 2.59
C GLN A 55 -13.60 -7.31 1.23
N ALA A 56 -14.59 -7.79 0.46
CA ALA A 56 -14.38 -8.40 -0.86
C ALA A 56 -14.19 -7.37 -1.99
N GLU A 57 -14.48 -6.10 -1.73
CA GLU A 57 -14.44 -5.01 -2.70
C GLU A 57 -13.36 -4.02 -2.27
N VAL A 58 -12.29 -3.86 -3.06
CA VAL A 58 -11.28 -2.83 -2.78
C VAL A 58 -11.97 -1.47 -2.98
N PRO A 59 -11.99 -0.59 -1.96
CA PRO A 59 -12.72 0.66 -2.05
C PRO A 59 -12.06 1.58 -3.08
N GLN A 60 -12.86 2.15 -3.97
CA GLN A 60 -12.39 3.12 -4.95
C GLN A 60 -12.06 4.45 -4.28
N VAL A 61 -10.98 5.10 -4.72
CA VAL A 61 -10.65 6.47 -4.30
C VAL A 61 -11.42 7.44 -5.19
N GLU A 62 -12.49 8.04 -4.67
CA GLU A 62 -13.30 9.00 -5.44
C GLU A 62 -12.53 10.33 -5.65
N PRO A 63 -12.57 10.92 -6.86
CA PRO A 63 -12.01 12.24 -7.11
C PRO A 63 -12.59 13.30 -6.17
N VAL A 64 -11.74 14.26 -5.75
CA VAL A 64 -12.09 15.24 -4.70
C VAL A 64 -13.10 16.27 -5.21
N LYS A 65 -14.39 15.92 -5.11
CA LYS A 65 -15.51 16.85 -5.26
C LYS A 65 -15.86 17.44 -3.89
N PHE A 66 -15.92 18.75 -3.82
CA PHE A 66 -16.33 19.49 -2.61
C PHE A 66 -17.81 19.89 -2.68
N VAL A 67 -18.43 20.05 -1.51
CA VAL A 67 -19.71 20.76 -1.37
C VAL A 67 -19.43 22.26 -1.51
N ASP A 68 -20.25 22.94 -2.32
CA ASP A 68 -20.25 24.39 -2.46
C ASP A 68 -20.69 25.07 -1.14
N LEU A 69 -19.72 25.63 -0.41
CA LEU A 69 -19.86 26.30 0.90
C LEU A 69 -18.82 27.43 1.02
N THR A 70 -19.09 28.41 1.87
CA THR A 70 -18.04 29.35 2.30
C THR A 70 -17.04 28.66 3.23
N PRO A 71 -15.79 29.16 3.36
CA PRO A 71 -14.82 28.64 4.32
C PRO A 71 -15.35 28.54 5.77
N ASP A 72 -16.24 29.45 6.18
CA ASP A 72 -16.78 29.50 7.53
C ASP A 72 -18.03 28.61 7.70
N ASP A 73 -18.87 28.46 6.66
CA ASP A 73 -19.91 27.41 6.63
C ASP A 73 -19.28 26.02 6.63
N ALA A 74 -18.13 25.84 5.97
CA ALA A 74 -17.38 24.59 5.96
C ALA A 74 -16.79 24.28 7.33
N ARG A 75 -16.16 25.25 8.01
CA ARG A 75 -15.72 25.14 9.40
C ARG A 75 -16.87 24.79 10.34
N ALA A 76 -17.98 25.51 10.23
CA ALA A 76 -19.21 25.27 10.97
C ALA A 76 -19.71 23.83 10.79
N PHE A 77 -19.83 23.37 9.55
CA PHE A 77 -20.24 22.01 9.22
C PHE A 77 -19.26 20.97 9.80
N ASN A 78 -17.96 21.12 9.53
CA ASN A 78 -16.92 20.19 9.97
C ASN A 78 -16.80 20.10 11.50
N ALA A 79 -17.17 21.15 12.23
CA ALA A 79 -17.29 21.12 13.69
C ALA A 79 -18.48 20.28 14.18
N THR A 80 -19.58 20.18 13.43
CA THR A 80 -20.71 19.30 13.80
C THR A 80 -20.43 17.81 13.62
N VAL A 81 -19.46 17.44 12.78
CA VAL A 81 -19.09 16.04 12.54
C VAL A 81 -18.26 15.53 13.73
N PRO A 82 -18.73 14.53 14.50
CA PRO A 82 -18.02 14.03 15.67
C PRO A 82 -16.75 13.27 15.28
N PHE A 83 -15.79 13.20 16.20
CA PHE A 83 -14.67 12.27 16.08
C PHE A 83 -15.13 10.84 16.44
N SER A 84 -14.59 9.84 15.73
CA SER A 84 -14.86 8.42 15.98
C SER A 84 -14.33 8.00 17.34
N THR A 85 -15.16 7.34 18.13
CA THR A 85 -14.82 6.80 19.45
C THR A 85 -14.16 5.42 19.39
N ALA A 86 -14.07 4.81 18.20
CA ALA A 86 -13.43 3.51 18.00
C ALA A 86 -11.90 3.63 18.00
N PRO A 87 -11.15 2.62 18.49
CA PRO A 87 -9.70 2.73 18.71
C PRO A 87 -8.92 3.23 17.50
N ASN A 88 -8.02 4.20 17.72
CA ASN A 88 -7.09 4.72 16.72
C ASN A 88 -5.64 4.33 17.09
N PRO A 89 -5.23 3.06 16.85
CA PRO A 89 -3.86 2.61 17.15
C PRO A 89 -2.86 3.27 16.20
N ALA A 90 -1.64 3.48 16.68
CA ALA A 90 -0.53 3.95 15.85
C ALA A 90 -0.22 2.96 14.72
N ALA A 91 0.19 3.48 13.56
CA ALA A 91 0.73 2.66 12.48
C ALA A 91 2.00 1.91 12.90
N ARG A 92 2.28 0.77 12.25
CA ARG A 92 3.57 0.10 12.40
C ARG A 92 4.69 1.00 11.82
N PRO A 93 5.90 1.05 12.40
CA PRO A 93 7.06 1.68 11.75
C PRO A 93 7.24 1.19 10.31
N PHE A 94 7.63 2.08 9.40
CA PHE A 94 8.03 1.74 8.04
C PHE A 94 9.53 1.90 7.87
N LEU A 95 10.18 0.89 7.31
CA LEU A 95 11.57 0.96 6.90
C LEU A 95 11.59 0.77 5.39
N PHE A 96 12.14 1.74 4.67
CA PHE A 96 12.35 1.62 3.23
C PHE A 96 13.42 0.54 2.94
N ALA A 97 13.23 -0.22 1.86
CA ALA A 97 14.02 -1.42 1.55
C ALA A 97 14.58 -1.46 0.11
N GLY A 98 14.52 -0.34 -0.61
CA GLY A 98 15.12 -0.18 -1.94
C GLY A 98 16.58 0.25 -1.91
N GLY A 99 17.13 0.54 -3.09
CA GLY A 99 18.50 1.04 -3.24
C GLY A 99 18.67 2.47 -2.71
N ALA A 100 19.92 2.94 -2.64
CA ALA A 100 20.22 4.31 -2.21
C ALA A 100 19.58 5.37 -3.12
N GLU A 101 19.51 5.12 -4.43
CA GLU A 101 18.79 5.98 -5.38
C GLU A 101 17.28 5.97 -5.15
N ASP A 102 16.68 4.78 -4.95
CA ASP A 102 15.23 4.67 -4.70
C ASP A 102 14.86 5.34 -3.38
N LEU A 103 15.72 5.23 -2.36
CA LEU A 103 15.55 5.95 -1.09
C LEU A 103 15.61 7.47 -1.30
N ALA A 104 16.52 7.97 -2.15
CA ALA A 104 16.57 9.38 -2.50
C ALA A 104 15.31 9.82 -3.26
N ARG A 105 14.88 9.05 -4.28
CA ARG A 105 13.64 9.31 -5.03
C ARG A 105 12.41 9.32 -4.11
N ALA A 106 12.25 8.33 -3.22
CA ALA A 106 11.19 8.27 -2.21
C ALA A 106 11.24 9.46 -1.24
N THR A 107 12.44 9.82 -0.75
CA THR A 107 12.63 10.96 0.17
C THR A 107 12.19 12.25 -0.48
N ASP A 108 12.57 12.48 -1.74
CA ASP A 108 12.33 13.73 -2.45
C ASP A 108 10.87 13.84 -2.91
N CYS A 109 10.26 12.72 -3.33
CA CYS A 109 8.83 12.66 -3.57
C CYS A 109 8.01 12.92 -2.29
N MET A 110 8.36 12.29 -1.17
CA MET A 110 7.67 12.53 0.10
C MET A 110 7.90 13.95 0.61
N ALA A 111 9.11 14.51 0.48
CA ALA A 111 9.41 15.90 0.83
C ALA A 111 8.56 16.89 0.03
N ALA A 112 8.40 16.69 -1.28
CA ALA A 112 7.48 17.50 -2.07
C ALA A 112 6.03 17.32 -1.60
N GLY A 113 5.59 16.08 -1.41
CA GLY A 113 4.24 15.75 -0.97
C GLY A 113 3.84 16.38 0.37
N ILE A 114 4.76 16.46 1.34
CA ILE A 114 4.47 17.07 2.64
C ILE A 114 4.64 18.59 2.64
N LEU A 115 5.61 19.12 1.90
CA LEU A 115 5.91 20.55 1.87
C LEU A 115 4.84 21.38 1.16
N TYR A 116 4.29 20.88 0.04
CA TYR A 116 3.24 21.58 -0.68
C TYR A 116 1.85 21.48 -0.01
N GLU A 117 1.67 20.55 0.93
CA GLU A 117 0.41 20.36 1.68
C GLU A 117 0.44 21.03 3.06
N ALA A 118 1.61 21.10 3.73
CA ALA A 118 1.75 21.64 5.10
C ALA A 118 2.63 22.90 5.22
N GLY A 119 3.41 23.25 4.20
CA GLY A 119 4.27 24.45 4.21
C GLY A 119 5.33 24.40 5.32
N ASP A 120 5.29 25.37 6.24
CA ASP A 120 6.19 25.44 7.40
C ASP A 120 5.66 24.70 8.66
N ASP A 121 4.48 24.06 8.60
CA ASP A 121 3.96 23.24 9.70
C ASP A 121 4.61 21.85 9.75
N THR A 122 5.70 21.72 10.51
CA THR A 122 6.40 20.44 10.73
C THR A 122 5.56 19.36 11.45
N LEU A 123 4.43 19.71 12.10
CA LEU A 123 3.49 18.72 12.62
C LEU A 123 2.55 18.22 11.52
N GLY A 124 2.04 19.13 10.69
CA GLY A 124 1.33 18.83 9.45
C GLY A 124 2.15 17.94 8.52
N GLU A 125 3.43 18.25 8.31
CA GLU A 125 4.32 17.43 7.47
C GLU A 125 4.43 15.99 7.95
N ARG A 126 4.64 15.78 9.26
CA ARG A 126 4.72 14.43 9.87
C ARG A 126 3.38 13.70 9.76
N ALA A 127 2.27 14.43 9.82
CA ALA A 127 0.93 13.88 9.66
C ALA A 127 0.66 13.44 8.21
N VAL A 128 1.04 14.25 7.21
CA VAL A 128 0.92 13.91 5.77
C VAL A 128 1.88 12.77 5.39
N ALA A 129 3.12 12.77 5.88
CA ALA A 129 4.05 11.65 5.70
C ALA A 129 3.46 10.32 6.19
N GLN A 130 2.80 10.34 7.36
CA GLN A 130 2.12 9.16 7.89
C GLN A 130 0.95 8.71 7.00
N VAL A 131 0.19 9.63 6.39
CA VAL A 131 -0.86 9.30 5.42
C VAL A 131 -0.28 8.69 4.15
N VAL A 132 0.82 9.22 3.61
CA VAL A 132 1.52 8.63 2.44
C VAL A 132 1.93 7.18 2.74
N LEU A 133 2.55 6.93 3.89
CA LEU A 133 2.97 5.58 4.32
C LEU A 133 1.79 4.63 4.62
N ASN A 134 0.64 5.17 5.04
CA ASN A 134 -0.59 4.39 5.21
C ASN A 134 -1.20 4.01 3.85
N ARG A 135 -1.30 4.95 2.91
CA ARG A 135 -1.74 4.70 1.52
C ARG A 135 -0.87 3.64 0.86
N LEU A 136 0.45 3.78 0.95
CA LEU A 136 1.47 2.86 0.42
C LEU A 136 1.21 1.39 0.79
N ARG A 137 0.71 1.14 2.02
CA ARG A 137 0.42 -0.20 2.57
C ARG A 137 -1.01 -0.68 2.37
N HIS A 138 -1.92 0.20 1.99
CA HIS A 138 -3.32 -0.09 1.75
C HIS A 138 -3.54 -0.50 0.27
N PRO A 139 -4.37 -1.51 -0.04
CA PRO A 139 -4.47 -2.05 -1.41
C PRO A 139 -5.19 -1.15 -2.42
N ALA A 140 -5.86 -0.08 -1.98
CA ALA A 140 -6.57 0.86 -2.86
C ALA A 140 -5.70 1.95 -3.50
N PHE A 141 -4.40 2.03 -3.16
CA PHE A 141 -3.48 3.07 -3.63
C PHE A 141 -2.22 2.47 -4.30
N PRO A 142 -1.41 3.26 -5.02
CA PRO A 142 -0.11 2.88 -5.53
C PRO A 142 0.86 2.31 -4.48
N LYS A 143 1.91 1.64 -4.93
CA LYS A 143 2.81 0.82 -4.09
C LYS A 143 4.24 1.36 -3.97
N THR A 144 4.53 2.46 -4.66
CA THR A 144 5.74 3.29 -4.53
C THR A 144 5.40 4.64 -3.86
N VAL A 145 6.35 5.26 -3.17
CA VAL A 145 6.18 6.53 -2.46
C VAL A 145 5.90 7.66 -3.45
N CYS A 146 6.68 7.75 -4.53
CA CYS A 146 6.42 8.67 -5.63
C CYS A 146 5.06 8.39 -6.30
N GLY A 147 4.70 7.12 -6.49
CA GLY A 147 3.40 6.74 -7.06
C GLY A 147 2.21 7.20 -6.21
N VAL A 148 2.33 7.19 -4.88
CA VAL A 148 1.28 7.70 -3.97
C VAL A 148 1.21 9.24 -4.00
N VAL A 149 2.36 9.92 -3.99
CA VAL A 149 2.40 11.40 -3.95
C VAL A 149 1.93 12.02 -5.28
N PHE A 150 2.27 11.41 -6.40
CA PHE A 150 1.89 11.90 -7.73
C PHE A 150 0.65 11.20 -8.30
N GLU A 151 -0.15 10.51 -7.45
CA GLU A 151 -1.28 9.74 -7.95
C GLU A 151 -2.31 10.61 -8.69
N GLY A 152 -2.51 10.29 -9.97
CA GLY A 152 -3.53 10.89 -10.82
C GLY A 152 -3.02 12.03 -11.69
N GLN A 153 -1.72 12.34 -11.64
CA GLN A 153 -1.05 13.33 -12.48
C GLN A 153 -1.30 13.18 -13.99
N ASP A 154 -1.45 11.95 -14.48
CA ASP A 154 -1.76 11.65 -15.88
C ASP A 154 -3.27 11.51 -16.17
N ARG A 155 -4.16 11.81 -15.20
CA ARG A 155 -5.61 11.55 -15.28
C ARG A 155 -6.43 12.83 -15.37
N SER A 156 -7.32 12.90 -16.37
CA SER A 156 -8.33 13.97 -16.51
C SER A 156 -9.37 14.02 -15.40
N THR A 157 -9.42 13.02 -14.51
CA THR A 157 -10.30 12.98 -13.32
C THR A 157 -9.83 13.88 -12.18
N GLY A 158 -8.62 14.45 -12.26
CA GLY A 158 -7.96 15.13 -11.15
C GLY A 158 -7.14 14.19 -10.26
N CYS A 159 -6.39 14.80 -9.35
CA CYS A 159 -5.21 14.21 -8.72
C CYS A 159 -5.35 14.14 -7.19
N GLN A 160 -4.64 13.19 -6.56
CA GLN A 160 -4.77 12.93 -5.12
C GLN A 160 -4.11 14.02 -4.26
N PHE A 161 -3.11 14.72 -4.78
CA PHE A 161 -2.48 15.90 -4.19
C PHE A 161 -2.58 17.03 -5.22
N SER A 162 -3.04 18.24 -4.84
CA SER A 162 -3.38 19.25 -5.86
C SER A 162 -2.14 19.78 -6.58
N PHE A 163 -1.04 19.97 -5.85
CA PHE A 163 0.18 20.62 -6.31
C PHE A 163 0.83 19.94 -7.52
N SER A 164 0.60 18.63 -7.69
CA SER A 164 1.09 17.82 -8.81
C SER A 164 0.41 18.15 -10.17
N CYS A 165 -0.73 18.84 -10.13
CA CYS A 165 -1.61 19.04 -11.29
C CYS A 165 -2.14 20.48 -11.43
N ASP A 166 -2.30 21.21 -10.32
CA ASP A 166 -2.66 22.62 -10.37
C ASP A 166 -1.51 23.49 -10.88
N GLY A 167 -0.28 22.97 -10.98
CA GLY A 167 0.91 23.67 -11.46
C GLY A 167 1.71 24.41 -10.38
N ALA A 168 1.52 24.12 -9.08
CA ALA A 168 2.28 24.75 -8.01
C ALA A 168 3.80 24.58 -8.16
N LEU A 169 4.26 23.39 -8.60
CA LEU A 169 5.68 23.05 -8.84
C LEU A 169 6.39 23.97 -9.86
N THR A 170 5.65 24.69 -10.70
CA THR A 170 6.20 25.65 -11.67
C THR A 170 5.92 27.11 -11.34
N ARG A 171 4.98 27.39 -10.41
CA ARG A 171 4.68 28.75 -9.93
C ARG A 171 5.49 29.16 -8.69
N TRP A 172 5.89 28.20 -7.88
CA TRP A 172 6.58 28.43 -6.61
C TRP A 172 7.68 27.41 -6.42
N HIS A 173 8.80 27.86 -5.86
CA HIS A 173 9.89 27.00 -5.42
C HIS A 173 10.11 27.21 -3.92
N PRO A 174 10.33 26.14 -3.15
CA PRO A 174 10.67 26.24 -1.73
C PRO A 174 12.05 26.88 -1.53
N THR A 175 12.28 27.45 -0.35
CA THR A 175 13.62 27.81 0.09
C THR A 175 14.43 26.57 0.44
N ASP A 176 15.76 26.65 0.37
CA ASP A 176 16.67 25.55 0.73
C ASP A 176 16.42 25.02 2.16
N ASP A 177 16.03 25.91 3.08
CA ASP A 177 15.67 25.56 4.46
C ASP A 177 14.36 24.80 4.55
N ALA A 178 13.32 25.23 3.83
CA ALA A 178 12.03 24.54 3.79
C ALA A 178 12.14 23.17 3.09
N TRP A 179 12.91 23.10 1.99
CA TRP A 179 13.19 21.87 1.28
C TRP A 179 13.99 20.88 2.15
N ARG A 180 15.05 21.34 2.81
CA ARG A 180 15.85 20.50 3.72
C ARG A 180 15.01 19.99 4.90
N ARG A 181 14.21 20.85 5.53
CA ARG A 181 13.27 20.49 6.62
C ARG A 181 12.29 19.38 6.19
N ALA A 182 11.70 19.52 5.01
CA ALA A 182 10.80 18.51 4.45
C ALA A 182 11.53 17.18 4.17
N ARG A 183 12.76 17.22 3.62
CA ARG A 183 13.59 16.01 3.41
C ARG A 183 13.98 15.33 4.72
N GLU A 184 14.27 16.08 5.78
CA GLU A 184 14.53 15.53 7.12
C GLU A 184 13.30 14.81 7.70
N VAL A 185 12.10 15.38 7.57
CA VAL A 185 10.85 14.74 8.00
C VAL A 185 10.54 13.49 7.16
N ALA A 186 10.71 13.55 5.84
CA ALA A 186 10.53 12.43 4.93
C ALA A 186 11.50 11.28 5.25
N ALA A 187 12.80 11.56 5.38
CA ALA A 187 13.81 10.57 5.72
C ALA A 187 13.55 9.92 7.09
N ALA A 188 13.11 10.70 8.09
CA ALA A 188 12.73 10.16 9.39
C ALA A 188 11.53 9.18 9.30
N ALA A 189 10.50 9.51 8.51
CA ALA A 189 9.33 8.66 8.30
C ALA A 189 9.68 7.37 7.51
N LEU A 190 10.54 7.48 6.49
CA LEU A 190 11.08 6.35 5.72
C LEU A 190 12.02 5.44 6.54
N ASN A 191 12.58 5.96 7.63
CA ASN A 191 13.42 5.25 8.60
C ASN A 191 12.71 4.95 9.94
N GLY A 192 11.38 4.81 9.92
CA GLY A 192 10.62 4.21 11.03
C GLY A 192 9.96 5.18 12.01
N ALA A 193 10.08 6.50 11.84
CA ALA A 193 9.31 7.45 12.64
C ALA A 193 7.81 7.30 12.36
N VAL A 194 7.01 7.24 13.43
CA VAL A 194 5.54 7.06 13.35
C VAL A 194 4.84 8.25 13.99
N PHE A 195 4.02 8.98 13.21
CA PHE A 195 3.21 10.06 13.73
C PHE A 195 1.89 9.51 14.33
N LYS A 196 2.03 8.97 15.54
CA LYS A 196 1.03 8.12 16.23
C LYS A 196 -0.41 8.65 16.21
N GLN A 197 -0.58 9.98 16.32
CA GLN A 197 -1.90 10.65 16.38
C GLN A 197 -2.77 10.40 15.14
N VAL A 198 -2.15 10.30 13.96
CA VAL A 198 -2.84 10.06 12.68
C VAL A 198 -3.23 8.58 12.50
N GLY A 199 -2.61 7.66 13.26
CA GLY A 199 -2.92 6.24 13.24
C GLY A 199 -2.93 5.66 11.83
N TYR A 200 -4.10 5.17 11.40
CA TYR A 200 -4.34 4.56 10.08
C TYR A 200 -5.15 5.46 9.12
N ALA A 201 -5.06 6.79 9.23
CA ALA A 201 -5.67 7.69 8.26
C ALA A 201 -5.15 7.45 6.84
N THR A 202 -6.05 7.50 5.86
CA THR A 202 -5.76 7.43 4.41
C THR A 202 -6.23 8.67 3.65
N HIS A 203 -7.00 9.53 4.30
CA HIS A 203 -7.51 10.78 3.76
C HIS A 203 -7.41 11.90 4.80
N TYR A 204 -7.32 13.13 4.35
CA TYR A 204 -7.47 14.32 5.16
C TYR A 204 -8.03 15.45 4.31
N HIS A 205 -8.52 16.50 4.96
CA HIS A 205 -8.79 17.79 4.33
C HIS A 205 -8.69 18.91 5.38
N THR A 206 -8.63 20.17 4.95
CA THR A 206 -8.63 21.31 5.87
C THR A 206 -10.04 21.60 6.41
N ASP A 207 -10.13 22.23 7.58
CA ASP A 207 -11.42 22.53 8.22
C ASP A 207 -12.34 23.46 7.41
N TRP A 208 -11.79 24.17 6.41
CA TRP A 208 -12.52 25.09 5.53
C TRP A 208 -13.01 24.48 4.21
N VAL A 209 -12.93 23.17 4.02
CA VAL A 209 -13.55 22.47 2.88
C VAL A 209 -14.36 21.25 3.33
N VAL A 210 -15.36 20.85 2.53
CA VAL A 210 -16.22 19.69 2.81
C VAL A 210 -16.23 18.77 1.60
N PRO A 211 -15.37 17.74 1.52
CA PRO A 211 -15.40 16.73 0.45
C PRO A 211 -16.60 15.81 0.59
N TYR A 212 -17.25 15.39 -0.51
CA TYR A 212 -18.39 14.47 -0.42
C TYR A 212 -18.05 13.13 0.26
N TRP A 213 -16.83 12.63 0.08
CA TRP A 213 -16.38 11.37 0.67
C TRP A 213 -16.28 11.39 2.21
N GLN A 214 -16.33 12.55 2.89
CA GLN A 214 -16.18 12.56 4.35
C GLN A 214 -17.33 11.83 5.09
N SER A 215 -18.49 11.64 4.46
CA SER A 215 -19.63 10.91 5.07
C SER A 215 -19.50 9.38 5.01
N SER A 216 -18.54 8.82 4.29
CA SER A 216 -18.26 7.37 4.22
C SER A 216 -17.02 6.95 5.01
N LEU A 217 -16.41 7.87 5.77
CA LEU A 217 -15.17 7.68 6.52
C LEU A 217 -15.32 8.05 8.01
N ASP A 218 -14.49 7.43 8.85
CA ASP A 218 -14.32 7.81 10.26
C ASP A 218 -13.39 9.03 10.36
N LYS A 219 -13.91 10.19 10.82
CA LYS A 219 -13.10 11.33 11.30
C LYS A 219 -12.37 10.92 12.58
N ILE A 220 -11.04 10.81 12.59
CA ILE A 220 -10.28 10.21 13.72
C ILE A 220 -9.37 11.16 14.50
N THR A 221 -8.86 12.24 13.90
CA THR A 221 -8.08 13.25 14.62
C THR A 221 -8.05 14.58 13.86
N ALA A 222 -7.59 15.64 14.52
CA ALA A 222 -7.21 16.90 13.89
C ALA A 222 -5.75 17.21 14.24
N VAL A 223 -4.99 17.76 13.29
CA VAL A 223 -3.64 18.32 13.50
C VAL A 223 -3.66 19.72 12.93
N ASN A 224 -3.60 20.73 13.80
CA ASN A 224 -3.91 22.11 13.46
C ASN A 224 -5.27 22.18 12.71
N THR A 225 -5.29 22.72 11.48
CA THR A 225 -6.51 22.85 10.65
C THR A 225 -6.82 21.63 9.79
N HIS A 226 -5.96 20.60 9.80
CA HIS A 226 -6.14 19.37 9.03
C HIS A 226 -6.96 18.33 9.80
N LEU A 227 -8.07 17.89 9.22
CA LEU A 227 -8.96 16.85 9.73
C LEU A 227 -8.65 15.53 9.04
N PHE A 228 -8.32 14.49 9.82
CA PHE A 228 -7.85 13.19 9.31
C PHE A 228 -8.92 12.12 9.41
N PHE A 229 -9.00 11.30 8.36
CA PHE A 229 -10.03 10.29 8.16
C PHE A 229 -9.44 8.94 7.75
N ARG A 230 -10.07 7.86 8.23
CA ARG A 230 -9.83 6.47 7.77
C ARG A 230 -11.11 5.88 7.20
N TRP A 231 -10.98 4.82 6.41
CA TRP A 231 -12.14 4.02 5.99
C TRP A 231 -12.96 3.52 7.18
N SER A 232 -14.29 3.63 7.13
CA SER A 232 -15.15 3.01 8.13
C SER A 232 -15.16 1.48 7.99
N GLY A 233 -15.33 0.77 9.11
CA GLY A 233 -15.30 -0.69 9.14
C GLY A 233 -13.90 -1.28 8.92
N TRP A 234 -13.82 -2.47 8.31
CA TRP A 234 -12.58 -3.26 8.27
C TRP A 234 -11.42 -2.57 7.54
N TRP A 235 -11.71 -1.83 6.46
CA TRP A 235 -10.70 -1.14 5.66
C TRP A 235 -9.90 -0.08 6.45
N GLY A 236 -10.41 0.41 7.59
CA GLY A 236 -9.70 1.32 8.50
C GLY A 236 -8.94 0.62 9.63
N THR A 237 -8.96 -0.71 9.68
CA THR A 237 -8.28 -1.50 10.73
C THR A 237 -6.87 -1.91 10.32
N PRO A 238 -5.94 -2.15 11.26
CA PRO A 238 -4.55 -2.52 10.95
C PRO A 238 -4.38 -3.71 10.00
N SER A 239 -5.35 -4.63 9.93
CA SER A 239 -5.30 -5.81 9.05
C SER A 239 -5.53 -5.50 7.57
N ALA A 240 -6.08 -4.33 7.22
CA ALA A 240 -6.18 -3.88 5.83
C ALA A 240 -4.85 -3.39 5.24
N PHE A 241 -3.89 -2.99 6.10
CA PHE A 241 -2.62 -2.36 5.72
C PHE A 241 -1.49 -3.39 5.58
N GLY A 242 -1.82 -4.53 4.97
CA GLY A 242 -0.96 -5.70 4.81
C GLY A 242 -0.27 -5.82 3.45
N ARG A 243 -0.35 -4.83 2.55
CA ARG A 243 0.40 -4.89 1.29
C ARG A 243 1.85 -4.50 1.48
N HIS A 244 2.73 -5.23 0.81
CA HIS A 244 4.14 -4.88 0.68
C HIS A 244 4.27 -3.72 -0.31
N PRO A 245 4.97 -2.63 0.05
CA PRO A 245 5.42 -1.62 -0.90
C PRO A 245 6.45 -2.21 -1.88
N GLU A 246 6.55 -1.58 -3.04
CA GLU A 246 7.62 -1.83 -4.01
C GLU A 246 8.91 -1.12 -3.57
N THR A 247 10.05 -1.60 -4.05
CA THR A 247 11.39 -1.12 -3.64
C THR A 247 12.10 -0.29 -4.72
N ILE A 248 11.46 -0.12 -5.88
CA ILE A 248 11.97 0.66 -7.01
C ILE A 248 11.08 1.88 -7.16
N GLU A 249 11.65 3.08 -7.06
CA GLU A 249 10.88 4.32 -7.15
C GLU A 249 11.00 4.93 -8.56
N PRO A 250 9.89 5.37 -9.19
CA PRO A 250 9.92 5.99 -10.51
C PRO A 250 10.62 7.36 -10.49
N VAL A 251 11.18 7.75 -11.63
CA VAL A 251 11.68 9.11 -11.87
C VAL A 251 10.50 10.03 -12.12
N ILE A 252 10.39 11.10 -11.33
CA ILE A 252 9.36 12.13 -11.48
C ILE A 252 10.02 13.37 -12.10
N THR A 253 9.86 13.53 -13.41
CA THR A 253 10.44 14.65 -14.19
C THR A 253 10.05 16.03 -13.63
N GLN A 254 8.84 16.14 -13.07
CA GLN A 254 8.32 17.35 -12.42
C GLN A 254 9.15 17.79 -11.19
N LEU A 255 9.92 16.88 -10.58
CA LEU A 255 10.83 17.17 -9.47
C LEU A 255 12.29 17.39 -9.91
N ALA A 256 12.61 17.32 -11.20
CA ALA A 256 13.97 17.51 -11.69
C ALA A 256 14.54 18.91 -11.37
N THR A 257 13.73 19.94 -11.12
CA THR A 257 14.25 21.24 -10.65
C THR A 257 14.74 21.19 -9.19
N LEU A 258 14.13 20.35 -8.35
CA LEU A 258 14.33 20.30 -6.88
C LEU A 258 15.21 19.13 -6.41
N SER A 259 15.38 18.08 -7.23
CA SER A 259 16.02 16.83 -6.84
C SER A 259 17.01 16.33 -7.90
N ASP A 260 18.27 16.18 -7.51
CA ASP A 260 19.29 15.56 -8.37
C ASP A 260 19.02 14.07 -8.63
N ALA A 261 18.33 13.37 -7.72
CA ALA A 261 17.91 11.98 -7.92
C ALA A 261 16.88 11.84 -9.06
N HIS A 262 16.07 12.89 -9.29
CA HIS A 262 15.16 12.98 -10.43
C HIS A 262 15.79 13.63 -11.67
N LYS A 263 16.77 14.55 -11.54
CA LYS A 263 17.61 15.03 -12.67
C LYS A 263 18.41 13.90 -13.30
N ILE A 264 19.20 13.20 -12.50
CA ILE A 264 20.12 12.16 -12.98
C ILE A 264 19.31 10.98 -13.49
N GLY A 265 18.19 10.63 -12.85
CA GLY A 265 17.24 9.67 -13.40
C GLY A 265 16.75 10.02 -14.80
N ALA A 266 16.33 11.27 -15.03
CA ALA A 266 15.90 11.75 -16.35
C ALA A 266 17.07 11.77 -17.36
N ALA A 267 18.19 12.39 -17.00
CA ALA A 267 19.36 12.53 -17.86
C ALA A 267 20.04 11.18 -18.19
N LEU A 268 19.95 10.17 -17.32
CA LEU A 268 20.44 8.81 -17.60
C LEU A 268 19.47 8.03 -18.50
N VAL A 269 18.15 8.28 -18.39
CA VAL A 269 17.15 7.76 -19.34
C VAL A 269 17.33 8.40 -20.71
N GLU A 270 17.52 9.73 -20.77
CA GLU A 270 17.83 10.46 -22.00
C GLU A 270 19.18 10.03 -22.60
N ALA A 271 20.23 9.84 -21.78
CA ALA A 271 21.52 9.34 -22.26
C ALA A 271 21.43 7.89 -22.74
N ASN A 272 20.66 7.02 -22.10
CA ASN A 272 20.40 5.65 -22.57
C ASN A 272 19.58 5.64 -23.87
N ALA A 273 18.61 6.54 -24.02
CA ALA A 273 17.84 6.72 -25.25
C ALA A 273 18.75 7.22 -26.39
N ALA A 274 19.52 8.29 -26.16
CA ALA A 274 20.48 8.83 -27.12
C ALA A 274 21.60 7.83 -27.46
N LEU A 275 22.02 6.97 -26.52
CA LEU A 275 22.97 5.89 -26.77
C LEU A 275 22.34 4.76 -27.60
N ALA A 276 21.05 4.45 -27.41
CA ALA A 276 20.32 3.51 -28.25
C ALA A 276 20.12 4.06 -29.68
N GLU A 277 19.75 5.35 -29.81
CA GLU A 277 19.66 6.06 -31.09
C GLU A 277 21.02 6.13 -31.80
N ALA A 278 22.10 6.46 -31.09
CA ALA A 278 23.46 6.47 -31.64
C ALA A 278 23.92 5.06 -32.04
N SER A 279 23.59 4.02 -31.27
CA SER A 279 23.86 2.62 -31.62
C SER A 279 23.15 2.22 -32.91
N ALA A 280 21.86 2.58 -33.05
CA ALA A 280 21.10 2.35 -34.27
C ALA A 280 21.69 3.13 -35.46
N ALA A 281 22.03 4.41 -35.29
CA ALA A 281 22.60 5.28 -36.32
C ALA A 281 24.01 4.85 -36.78
N MET A 282 24.82 4.27 -35.89
CA MET A 282 26.15 3.72 -36.21
C MET A 282 26.09 2.34 -36.90
N GLY A 283 24.91 1.79 -37.17
CA GLY A 283 24.78 0.46 -37.78
C GLY A 283 25.06 -0.71 -36.81
N PHE A 284 25.17 -0.44 -35.50
CA PHE A 284 25.07 -1.46 -34.45
C PHE A 284 23.61 -1.89 -34.19
N ALA A 285 22.70 -1.53 -35.11
CA ALA A 285 21.38 -2.11 -35.24
C ALA A 285 21.47 -3.63 -35.46
N ALA A 286 21.38 -4.39 -34.36
CA ALA A 286 20.58 -5.60 -34.39
C ALA A 286 19.22 -5.27 -35.05
N GLY A 287 18.74 -6.17 -35.90
CA GLY A 287 17.72 -5.86 -36.92
C GLY A 287 16.47 -5.16 -36.39
N THR A 288 15.86 -4.36 -37.28
CA THR A 288 14.61 -3.63 -37.02
C THR A 288 13.49 -4.53 -36.50
N GLU A 289 12.76 -3.99 -35.50
CA GLU A 289 11.51 -4.47 -34.91
C GLU A 289 11.58 -5.59 -33.84
N THR A 290 10.73 -5.41 -32.80
CA THR A 290 10.48 -6.25 -31.59
C THR A 290 11.48 -6.22 -30.42
N ASP A 291 11.09 -5.43 -29.41
CA ASP A 291 11.16 -5.62 -27.94
C ASP A 291 12.51 -5.89 -27.20
N PRO A 292 12.74 -5.31 -26.01
CA PRO A 292 14.04 -5.35 -25.33
C PRO A 292 14.27 -6.59 -24.46
N SER A 293 15.53 -7.04 -24.40
CA SER A 293 16.09 -7.92 -23.37
C SER A 293 15.53 -9.35 -23.26
N VAL A 294 15.46 -10.06 -24.38
CA VAL A 294 15.41 -11.53 -24.41
C VAL A 294 16.81 -12.08 -24.69
N MET A 295 17.54 -12.51 -23.64
CA MET A 295 18.82 -13.18 -23.81
C MET A 295 18.58 -14.64 -24.26
N ALA A 296 18.35 -14.81 -25.56
CA ALA A 296 18.17 -16.10 -26.22
C ALA A 296 19.51 -16.69 -26.66
N SER A 297 19.76 -17.95 -26.32
CA SER A 297 20.85 -18.77 -26.87
C SER A 297 20.25 -20.02 -27.49
N ALA A 298 20.42 -20.19 -28.80
CA ALA A 298 20.17 -21.46 -29.46
C ALA A 298 21.32 -22.42 -29.14
N VAL A 299 21.01 -23.55 -28.49
CA VAL A 299 22.02 -24.52 -28.03
C VAL A 299 22.23 -25.64 -29.04
N ASP A 300 21.16 -26.04 -29.70
CA ASP A 300 21.17 -26.85 -30.92
C ASP A 300 20.26 -26.17 -31.96
N GLY A 301 20.14 -26.77 -33.15
CA GLY A 301 19.35 -26.19 -34.25
C GLY A 301 17.88 -25.94 -33.91
N ASP A 302 17.31 -26.68 -32.96
CA ASP A 302 15.88 -26.68 -32.65
C ASP A 302 15.56 -26.19 -31.23
N THR A 303 16.55 -26.10 -30.32
CA THR A 303 16.35 -25.73 -28.92
C THR A 303 16.88 -24.33 -28.58
N VAL A 304 15.97 -23.48 -28.11
CA VAL A 304 16.21 -22.09 -27.70
C VAL A 304 16.08 -21.97 -26.17
N LEU A 305 17.15 -21.52 -25.51
CA LEU A 305 17.17 -21.26 -24.06
C LEU A 305 17.17 -19.75 -23.80
N VAL A 306 16.37 -19.28 -22.84
CA VAL A 306 16.08 -17.85 -22.64
C VAL A 306 16.12 -17.40 -21.18
N THR A 307 16.80 -16.29 -20.91
CA THR A 307 16.48 -15.46 -19.73
C THR A 307 15.32 -14.52 -20.08
N LEU A 308 14.23 -14.59 -19.31
CA LEU A 308 13.05 -13.75 -19.51
C LEU A 308 13.30 -12.32 -18.99
N PRO A 309 12.83 -11.28 -19.70
CA PRO A 309 12.78 -9.93 -19.14
C PRO A 309 11.81 -9.87 -17.95
N ARG A 310 11.92 -8.80 -17.15
CA ARG A 310 10.99 -8.54 -16.05
C ARG A 310 9.61 -8.16 -16.61
N ASN A 311 8.55 -8.46 -15.86
CA ASN A 311 7.14 -8.12 -16.15
C ASN A 311 6.44 -8.91 -17.28
N GLN A 312 6.98 -10.04 -17.75
CA GLN A 312 6.28 -10.89 -18.73
C GLN A 312 4.91 -11.40 -18.24
N THR A 313 3.92 -11.40 -19.14
CA THR A 313 2.59 -11.98 -18.90
C THR A 313 2.54 -13.43 -19.37
N ALA A 314 1.60 -14.22 -18.83
CA ALA A 314 1.51 -15.64 -19.16
C ALA A 314 1.26 -15.90 -20.67
N ASP A 315 0.47 -15.05 -21.33
CA ASP A 315 0.13 -15.23 -22.74
C ASP A 315 1.17 -14.60 -23.69
N GLY A 316 1.85 -13.52 -23.25
CA GLY A 316 3.02 -12.96 -23.97
C GLY A 316 4.18 -13.95 -24.10
N LEU A 317 4.33 -14.87 -23.15
CA LEU A 317 5.31 -15.98 -23.23
C LEU A 317 5.03 -16.95 -24.40
N VAL A 318 3.77 -17.14 -24.78
CA VAL A 318 3.41 -17.97 -25.95
C VAL A 318 3.79 -17.25 -27.24
N ALA A 319 3.44 -15.96 -27.36
CA ALA A 319 3.81 -15.15 -28.52
C ALA A 319 5.33 -15.12 -28.73
N LEU A 320 6.09 -14.88 -27.65
CA LEU A 320 7.56 -14.88 -27.68
C LEU A 320 8.15 -16.22 -28.13
N ALA A 321 7.63 -17.35 -27.63
CA ALA A 321 8.13 -18.67 -28.01
C ALA A 321 7.75 -19.05 -29.45
N THR A 322 6.53 -18.73 -29.90
CA THR A 322 6.11 -18.93 -31.29
C THR A 322 6.97 -18.11 -32.26
N GLN A 323 7.28 -16.85 -31.92
CA GLN A 323 8.18 -15.99 -32.68
C GLN A 323 9.61 -16.57 -32.72
N ALA A 324 10.19 -16.93 -31.56
CA ALA A 324 11.54 -17.49 -31.47
C ALA A 324 11.71 -18.85 -32.17
N CYS A 325 10.63 -19.63 -32.27
CA CYS A 325 10.61 -20.90 -33.00
C CYS A 325 10.42 -20.75 -34.51
N GLY A 326 9.95 -19.59 -35.00
CA GLY A 326 9.73 -19.29 -36.42
C GLY A 326 8.97 -20.42 -37.13
N ASP A 327 9.48 -20.84 -38.30
CA ASP A 327 8.90 -21.92 -39.11
C ASP A 327 9.55 -23.30 -38.91
N LYS A 328 10.40 -23.48 -37.87
CA LYS A 328 11.09 -24.76 -37.64
C LYS A 328 10.08 -25.92 -37.46
N PRO A 329 10.36 -27.10 -38.06
CA PRO A 329 9.46 -28.26 -38.00
C PRO A 329 9.39 -28.84 -36.59
N PHE A 330 10.54 -28.93 -35.91
CA PHE A 330 10.64 -29.15 -34.48
C PHE A 330 11.17 -27.87 -33.82
N CYS A 331 10.66 -27.54 -32.63
CA CYS A 331 11.25 -26.51 -31.78
C CYS A 331 10.98 -26.78 -30.31
N ARG A 332 11.98 -26.49 -29.47
CA ARG A 332 11.88 -26.50 -28.01
C ARG A 332 12.34 -25.14 -27.48
N PHE A 333 11.46 -24.43 -26.79
CA PHE A 333 11.77 -23.14 -26.18
C PHE A 333 11.65 -23.27 -24.66
N MET A 334 12.70 -22.93 -23.92
CA MET A 334 12.76 -23.08 -22.46
C MET A 334 13.29 -21.80 -21.84
N ALA A 335 12.60 -21.28 -20.83
CA ALA A 335 12.86 -19.96 -20.31
C ALA A 335 12.79 -19.86 -18.77
N TRP A 336 13.61 -18.97 -18.22
CA TRP A 336 13.81 -18.75 -16.79
C TRP A 336 13.69 -17.27 -16.42
N THR A 337 13.06 -16.95 -15.30
CA THR A 337 13.05 -15.58 -14.72
C THR A 337 14.32 -15.24 -13.94
N ASP A 338 15.14 -16.24 -13.60
CA ASP A 338 16.39 -16.08 -12.86
C ASP A 338 17.58 -16.34 -13.81
N ALA A 339 18.33 -15.28 -14.11
CA ALA A 339 19.53 -15.35 -14.94
C ALA A 339 20.58 -16.32 -14.36
N THR A 340 20.67 -16.47 -13.04
CA THR A 340 21.61 -17.38 -12.35
C THR A 340 21.18 -18.86 -12.38
N LYS A 341 20.01 -19.15 -12.98
CA LYS A 341 19.46 -20.49 -13.21
C LYS A 341 19.10 -20.75 -14.67
N THR A 342 19.30 -19.77 -15.55
CA THR A 342 19.15 -19.96 -16.99
C THR A 342 20.21 -20.93 -17.48
N ALA A 343 19.79 -21.98 -18.18
CA ALA A 343 20.71 -22.95 -18.74
C ALA A 343 21.34 -22.41 -20.04
N THR A 344 22.62 -22.72 -20.26
CA THR A 344 23.40 -22.32 -21.44
C THR A 344 23.74 -23.51 -22.35
N SER A 345 23.37 -24.72 -21.96
CA SER A 345 23.62 -25.97 -22.68
C SER A 345 22.59 -27.05 -22.30
N ILE A 346 22.68 -28.21 -22.96
CA ILE A 346 21.78 -29.38 -22.79
C ILE A 346 22.68 -30.62 -22.66
N PRO A 347 22.36 -31.62 -21.81
CA PRO A 347 21.18 -31.72 -20.94
C PRO A 347 21.18 -30.74 -19.76
N LEU A 348 19.98 -30.40 -19.29
CA LEU A 348 19.76 -29.53 -18.14
C LEU A 348 20.14 -30.22 -16.82
N ASP A 349 20.62 -29.45 -15.84
CA ASP A 349 20.81 -29.91 -14.47
C ASP A 349 19.51 -29.86 -13.64
N LEU A 350 19.54 -30.47 -12.44
CA LEU A 350 18.38 -30.55 -11.53
C LEU A 350 17.90 -29.19 -11.01
N ALA A 351 18.80 -28.23 -10.81
CA ALA A 351 18.46 -26.88 -10.36
C ALA A 351 17.88 -26.05 -11.51
N GLN A 352 18.44 -26.16 -12.73
CA GLN A 352 17.89 -25.57 -13.95
C GLN A 352 16.48 -26.10 -14.23
N MET A 353 16.26 -27.43 -14.17
CA MET A 353 14.93 -28.03 -14.34
C MET A 353 13.93 -27.61 -13.24
N ALA A 354 14.37 -27.45 -12.00
CA ALA A 354 13.51 -27.00 -10.90
C ALA A 354 13.19 -25.49 -10.96
N ALA A 355 14.09 -24.67 -11.51
CA ALA A 355 13.93 -23.23 -11.67
C ALA A 355 13.19 -22.81 -12.96
N LEU A 356 12.88 -23.76 -13.85
CA LEU A 356 12.23 -23.51 -15.13
C LEU A 356 10.93 -22.72 -14.96
N SER A 357 10.80 -21.61 -15.70
CA SER A 357 9.69 -20.66 -15.60
C SER A 357 8.63 -20.90 -16.66
N PHE A 358 9.06 -21.23 -17.88
CA PHE A 358 8.18 -21.52 -19.01
C PHE A 358 8.84 -22.53 -19.96
N SER A 359 8.01 -23.39 -20.57
CA SER A 359 8.42 -24.36 -21.57
C SER A 359 7.39 -24.40 -22.69
N TYR A 360 7.85 -24.27 -23.93
CA TYR A 360 7.07 -24.46 -25.14
C TYR A 360 7.74 -25.52 -26.02
N MET A 361 6.95 -26.38 -26.64
CA MET A 361 7.44 -27.38 -27.58
C MET A 361 6.45 -27.55 -28.71
N ARG A 362 6.96 -27.51 -29.95
CA ARG A 362 6.19 -27.73 -31.17
C ARG A 362 6.89 -28.75 -32.06
N ASP A 363 6.12 -29.71 -32.55
CA ASP A 363 6.52 -30.68 -33.56
C ASP A 363 5.42 -30.75 -34.63
N ARG A 364 5.70 -30.19 -35.80
CA ARG A 364 4.81 -30.22 -36.97
C ARG A 364 4.66 -31.63 -37.57
N GLY A 365 5.61 -32.54 -37.31
CA GLY A 365 5.58 -33.92 -37.79
C GLY A 365 4.62 -34.83 -37.02
N SER A 366 4.49 -34.62 -35.71
CA SER A 366 3.50 -35.34 -34.86
C SER A 366 2.23 -34.53 -34.54
N ASN A 367 2.10 -33.32 -35.11
CA ASN A 367 1.04 -32.35 -34.80
C ASN A 367 0.89 -32.08 -33.29
N TYR A 368 2.03 -31.93 -32.62
CA TYR A 368 2.12 -31.74 -31.17
C TYR A 368 2.58 -30.31 -30.87
N GLU A 369 1.75 -29.53 -30.18
CA GLU A 369 2.13 -28.20 -29.69
C GLU A 369 1.65 -28.02 -28.25
N ARG A 370 2.55 -27.65 -27.34
CA ARG A 370 2.24 -27.43 -25.92
C ARG A 370 3.04 -26.30 -25.29
N SER A 371 2.34 -25.51 -24.48
CA SER A 371 2.88 -24.49 -23.57
C SER A 371 2.66 -24.93 -22.12
N LEU A 372 3.68 -24.81 -21.27
CA LEU A 372 3.63 -25.12 -19.84
C LEU A 372 4.31 -24.02 -19.03
N TRP A 373 3.66 -23.60 -17.94
CA TRP A 373 4.13 -22.51 -17.06
C TRP A 373 4.46 -23.01 -15.67
N ASN A 374 5.42 -22.36 -15.01
CA ASN A 374 5.59 -22.50 -13.57
C ASN A 374 4.44 -21.76 -12.88
N CYS A 375 3.38 -22.50 -12.50
CA CYS A 375 2.16 -21.92 -11.94
C CYS A 375 2.31 -21.22 -10.57
N ARG A 376 3.51 -21.28 -9.95
CA ARG A 376 3.89 -20.46 -8.79
C ARG A 376 4.36 -19.05 -9.18
N GLN A 377 4.77 -18.85 -10.43
CA GLN A 377 5.18 -17.57 -11.02
C GLN A 377 4.08 -16.99 -11.92
N PHE A 378 3.50 -17.82 -12.81
CA PHE A 378 2.45 -17.42 -13.75
C PHE A 378 1.17 -18.18 -13.46
N LYS A 379 0.24 -17.58 -12.71
CA LYS A 379 -1.01 -18.22 -12.28
C LYS A 379 -1.88 -18.58 -13.49
N ARG A 380 -2.10 -19.88 -13.74
CA ARG A 380 -3.06 -20.40 -14.74
C ARG A 380 -4.35 -20.86 -14.04
N ALA A 381 -5.46 -20.86 -14.79
CA ALA A 381 -6.75 -21.39 -14.32
C ALA A 381 -6.87 -22.93 -14.51
N ASP A 382 -6.16 -23.46 -15.49
CA ASP A 382 -6.11 -24.88 -15.85
C ASP A 382 -4.82 -25.54 -15.29
N PRO A 383 -4.93 -26.51 -14.36
CA PRO A 383 -3.76 -27.20 -13.81
C PRO A 383 -2.94 -28.01 -14.82
N THR A 384 -3.52 -28.39 -15.97
CA THR A 384 -2.80 -29.17 -17.00
C THR A 384 -1.76 -28.33 -17.75
N GLN A 385 -1.85 -27.00 -17.63
CA GLN A 385 -0.90 -26.02 -18.16
C GLN A 385 0.28 -25.78 -17.21
N CYS A 386 0.32 -26.43 -16.04
CA CYS A 386 1.39 -26.26 -15.07
C CYS A 386 2.55 -27.24 -15.33
N ILE A 387 3.80 -26.75 -15.25
CA ILE A 387 5.00 -27.58 -15.26
C ILE A 387 4.96 -28.52 -14.04
N VAL A 388 4.80 -29.81 -14.28
CA VAL A 388 4.87 -30.84 -13.24
C VAL A 388 6.33 -31.09 -12.87
N THR A 389 6.89 -30.21 -12.04
CA THR A 389 8.19 -30.48 -11.40
C THR A 389 8.06 -31.73 -10.54
N ARG A 390 8.62 -32.86 -11.03
CA ARG A 390 8.80 -34.08 -10.24
C ARG A 390 9.77 -33.76 -9.10
N ALA A 391 9.22 -33.41 -7.94
CA ALA A 391 9.98 -33.25 -6.72
C ALA A 391 10.58 -34.61 -6.34
N THR A 392 11.86 -34.83 -6.68
CA THR A 392 12.65 -35.92 -6.12
C THR A 392 12.67 -35.73 -4.61
N MET A 393 12.03 -36.64 -3.87
CA MET A 393 12.04 -36.61 -2.41
C MET A 393 13.45 -36.93 -1.92
N THR A 394 14.28 -35.90 -1.77
CA THR A 394 15.53 -35.99 -1.03
C THR A 394 15.16 -36.32 0.41
N ALA A 395 15.35 -37.57 0.81
CA ALA A 395 15.07 -38.01 2.17
C ALA A 395 15.96 -37.23 3.13
N VAL A 396 15.36 -36.37 3.95
CA VAL A 396 16.06 -35.75 5.08
C VAL A 396 16.50 -36.89 6.00
N PRO A 397 17.80 -37.04 6.31
CA PRO A 397 18.23 -38.04 7.27
C PRO A 397 17.55 -37.75 8.62
N GLN A 398 16.68 -38.65 9.06
CA GLN A 398 16.11 -38.54 10.39
C GLN A 398 17.24 -38.76 11.40
N SER A 399 17.55 -37.73 12.18
CA SER A 399 18.39 -37.90 13.36
C SER A 399 17.82 -39.02 14.23
N PRO A 400 18.62 -40.00 14.67
CA PRO A 400 18.11 -41.12 15.45
C PRO A 400 17.44 -40.61 16.74
N PRO A 401 16.35 -41.24 17.18
CA PRO A 401 15.59 -40.77 18.34
C PRO A 401 16.46 -40.81 19.59
N VAL A 402 16.71 -39.65 20.19
CA VAL A 402 17.32 -39.54 21.51
C VAL A 402 16.36 -40.18 22.52
N ALA A 403 16.84 -41.21 23.24
CA ALA A 403 16.03 -41.89 24.24
C ALA A 403 15.61 -40.91 25.36
N PRO A 404 14.34 -40.92 25.80
CA PRO A 404 13.86 -40.00 26.82
C PRO A 404 14.50 -40.32 28.18
N ASN A 405 15.30 -39.39 28.70
CA ASN A 405 15.86 -39.51 30.03
C ASN A 405 14.74 -39.29 31.07
N ALA A 406 14.62 -40.17 32.06
CA ALA A 406 13.50 -40.19 32.99
C ALA A 406 13.74 -39.32 34.24
N ALA A 407 12.64 -38.87 34.86
CA ALA A 407 12.56 -37.97 36.02
C ALA A 407 13.04 -36.52 35.77
N ALA A 408 12.42 -35.48 36.36
CA ALA A 408 11.48 -35.48 37.48
C ALA A 408 10.40 -34.38 37.40
N GLY A 409 9.26 -34.64 38.05
CA GLY A 409 8.43 -33.65 38.76
C GLY A 409 7.77 -32.52 37.96
N ALA A 410 6.53 -32.76 37.51
CA ALA A 410 5.52 -31.71 37.34
C ALA A 410 4.22 -32.16 38.03
N GLY A 411 3.59 -31.29 38.82
CA GLY A 411 2.43 -31.62 39.64
C GLY A 411 1.11 -31.66 38.86
N GLU A 412 0.12 -32.38 39.39
CA GLU A 412 -1.24 -32.40 38.87
C GLU A 412 -1.92 -31.03 39.00
N LEU A 413 -2.68 -30.65 37.97
CA LEU A 413 -3.97 -29.96 38.14
C LEU A 413 -4.95 -30.55 37.11
N SER A 414 -6.17 -30.87 37.57
CA SER A 414 -7.14 -31.67 36.82
C SER A 414 -8.45 -30.92 36.53
N GLY A 415 -9.01 -31.15 35.33
CA GLY A 415 -10.24 -30.53 34.83
C GLY A 415 -10.09 -30.13 33.35
N VAL A 416 -11.10 -30.23 32.48
CA VAL A 416 -12.53 -30.49 32.70
C VAL A 416 -13.04 -31.64 31.79
N ARG A 417 -14.10 -32.30 32.25
CA ARG A 417 -14.69 -33.55 31.75
C ARG A 417 -15.45 -33.41 30.41
N GLN A 418 -15.08 -34.19 29.40
CA GLN A 418 -15.96 -34.47 28.24
C GLN A 418 -17.10 -35.43 28.62
N LYS A 419 -18.25 -35.33 27.95
CA LYS A 419 -19.43 -36.19 28.21
C LYS A 419 -20.09 -36.71 26.92
N SER A 420 -19.78 -37.94 26.58
CA SER A 420 -20.61 -38.84 25.75
C SER A 420 -20.24 -40.29 26.13
N SER A 421 -21.23 -41.19 26.19
CA SER A 421 -21.05 -42.52 26.81
C SER A 421 -21.89 -43.62 26.16
N ALA A 422 -21.30 -44.81 26.04
CA ALA A 422 -21.91 -46.10 25.69
C ALA A 422 -22.47 -46.22 24.25
N ALA A 423 -22.60 -47.40 23.64
CA ALA A 423 -22.33 -48.80 24.07
C ALA A 423 -21.65 -49.56 22.89
N ALA A 424 -20.76 -50.56 23.03
CA ALA A 424 -20.97 -51.96 23.48
C ALA A 424 -22.13 -52.67 22.74
N SER A 425 -22.01 -53.86 22.10
CA SER A 425 -20.90 -54.81 21.81
C SER A 425 -21.25 -55.57 20.47
N SER A 426 -20.74 -56.72 19.99
CA SER A 426 -19.99 -57.90 20.52
C SER A 426 -19.27 -58.69 19.40
N SER A 427 -18.39 -59.63 19.79
CA SER A 427 -17.79 -60.73 18.98
C SER A 427 -18.72 -61.98 18.96
N PRO A 428 -18.36 -63.22 18.48
CA PRO A 428 -17.09 -63.72 17.89
C PRO A 428 -17.19 -64.76 16.71
N THR A 429 -16.02 -65.20 16.20
CA THR A 429 -15.75 -66.44 15.39
C THR A 429 -16.39 -66.51 13.97
N GLN A 430 -15.90 -67.30 12.99
CA GLN A 430 -15.19 -68.59 13.03
C GLN A 430 -14.37 -68.88 11.73
N THR A 431 -13.37 -69.80 11.79
CA THR A 431 -12.79 -70.65 10.70
C THR A 431 -12.34 -70.01 9.35
N SER A 432 -11.04 -69.99 9.01
CA SER A 432 -10.27 -71.02 8.23
C SER A 432 -10.45 -70.94 6.69
N SER A 433 -9.55 -71.40 5.79
CA SER A 433 -8.37 -72.27 5.91
C SER A 433 -7.41 -72.16 4.71
N SER A 434 -6.08 -72.25 4.94
CA SER A 434 -5.04 -72.71 3.97
C SER A 434 -4.80 -71.88 2.67
N ALA A 435 -3.75 -72.07 1.86
CA ALA A 435 -2.64 -73.04 1.87
C ALA A 435 -1.32 -72.45 1.27
N ALA A 436 -0.24 -73.25 1.35
CA ALA A 436 1.05 -73.26 0.62
C ALA A 436 1.39 -72.10 -0.37
N ALA A 437 2.56 -71.46 -0.39
CA ALA A 437 3.95 -71.81 0.00
C ALA A 437 4.68 -72.86 -0.87
N THR A 438 5.51 -72.36 -1.82
CA THR A 438 6.73 -72.97 -2.39
C THR A 438 7.60 -71.78 -2.86
N ALA A 439 8.72 -71.38 -2.24
CA ALA A 439 9.96 -72.07 -1.88
C ALA A 439 11.00 -72.12 -3.03
N THR A 440 11.89 -71.13 -3.01
CA THR A 440 13.35 -71.26 -3.18
C THR A 440 13.92 -72.06 -4.37
N LYS A 441 14.49 -71.35 -5.36
CA LYS A 441 15.95 -71.28 -5.51
C LYS A 441 16.40 -70.02 -6.24
#